data_AF-A0A843ENZ1-F1
#
_entry.id   AF-A0A843ENZ1-F1
#
_cell.length_a   1.000
_cell.length_b   1.000
_cell.length_c   1.000
_cell.angle_alpha   90.00
_cell.angle_beta   90.00
_cell.angle_gamma   90.00
#
_symmetry.space_group_name_H-M   'P 1'
#
loop_
_entity.id
_entity.type
_entity.pdbx_description
1 polymer ?
#
loop_
_entity_poly.entity_id
_entity_poly.type
_entity_poly.pdbx_seq_one_letter_code
_entity_poly.pdbx_strand_id
1 'polypeptide(L)'
;MRKDIILIVLILIAVVSISGCINGPIDNINSRMKDLNTDITEGDNDYNAAISSINSRDYASGNNNIQIAKEKFNDAETKLSEIEEYQDDLNESVYKEYIDLIKEEVSLKKKASDELYLAIQYYANNDPYSGNSYAKSANEQMKKAVILQGERNQLVEENSGLFKKAGII
;
A
#
# COMPACT_ATOMS: atom_id res chain seq x y z
N MET A 1 -3.51 -29.96 12.20
CA MET A 1 -3.99 -29.03 11.16
C MET A 1 -3.16 -27.77 11.27
N ARG A 2 -2.28 -27.51 10.29
CA ARG A 2 -1.43 -26.31 10.27
C ARG A 2 -2.31 -25.09 10.03
N LYS A 3 -2.24 -24.12 10.94
CA LYS A 3 -2.67 -22.74 10.69
C LYS A 3 -1.49 -22.07 10.00
N ASP A 4 -1.60 -21.85 8.70
CA ASP A 4 -0.67 -20.98 8.00
C ASP A 4 -1.00 -19.54 8.40
N ILE A 5 -0.40 -19.11 9.51
CA ILE A 5 -0.31 -17.70 9.87
C ILE A 5 0.74 -17.14 8.91
N ILE A 6 0.29 -16.45 7.87
CA ILE A 6 1.18 -15.67 7.01
C ILE A 6 1.71 -14.52 7.87
N LEU A 7 2.88 -14.75 8.46
CA LEU A 7 3.68 -13.74 9.10
C LEU A 7 4.33 -12.91 7.99
N ILE A 8 3.83 -11.71 7.74
CA ILE A 8 4.50 -10.74 6.86
C ILE A 8 5.78 -10.32 7.60
N VAL A 9 6.91 -10.86 7.14
CA VAL A 9 8.23 -10.48 7.64
C VAL A 9 8.55 -9.09 7.11
N LEU A 10 8.48 -8.10 8.00
CA LEU A 10 9.01 -6.75 7.78
C LEU A 10 10.54 -6.83 7.67
N ILE A 11 11.05 -6.77 6.45
CA ILE A 11 12.49 -6.58 6.22
C ILE A 11 12.80 -5.09 6.42
N LEU A 12 13.20 -4.73 7.64
CA LEU A 12 13.86 -3.45 7.94
C LEU A 12 15.29 -3.49 7.39
N ILE A 13 15.52 -2.87 6.22
CA ILE A 13 16.87 -2.71 5.68
C ILE A 13 17.50 -1.45 6.30
N ALA A 14 18.61 -1.65 7.02
CA ALA A 14 19.43 -0.58 7.56
C ALA A 14 20.16 0.16 6.43
N VAL A 15 19.86 1.44 6.23
CA VAL A 15 20.46 2.25 5.16
C VAL A 15 21.77 2.88 5.65
N VAL A 16 22.88 2.44 5.06
CA VAL A 16 24.19 3.10 5.21
C VAL A 16 24.26 4.19 4.15
N SER A 17 24.13 5.44 4.57
CA SER A 17 24.17 6.61 3.68
C SER A 17 25.60 6.88 3.19
N ILE A 18 25.86 6.66 1.89
CA ILE A 18 27.07 7.13 1.23
C ILE A 18 26.77 8.50 0.63
N SER A 19 27.47 9.50 1.14
CA SER A 19 27.42 10.90 0.75
C SER A 19 27.94 11.16 -0.67
N GLY A 20 27.19 11.95 -1.45
CA GLY A 20 27.74 12.79 -2.53
C GLY A 20 26.92 12.85 -3.82
N CYS A 21 26.56 14.08 -4.22
CA CYS A 21 26.26 14.58 -5.58
C CYS A 21 24.79 14.70 -6.05
N ILE A 22 24.37 15.98 -6.11
CA ILE A 22 23.42 16.63 -7.06
C ILE A 22 21.97 16.15 -7.02
N ASN A 23 21.08 16.97 -6.43
CA ASN A 23 19.61 16.94 -6.51
C ASN A 23 19.10 16.74 -7.95
N GLY A 24 19.14 15.50 -8.45
CA GLY A 24 18.58 15.11 -9.74
C GLY A 24 17.10 14.71 -9.59
N PRO A 25 16.36 14.58 -10.71
CA PRO A 25 15.00 14.01 -10.69
C PRO A 25 14.91 12.68 -9.93
N ILE A 26 15.95 11.84 -10.02
CA ILE A 26 16.05 10.56 -9.30
C ILE A 26 16.08 10.74 -7.76
N ASP A 27 16.77 11.75 -7.22
CA ASP A 27 16.80 11.96 -5.76
C ASP A 27 15.44 12.39 -5.20
N ASN A 28 14.71 13.21 -5.95
CA ASN A 28 13.34 13.60 -5.61
C ASN A 28 12.39 12.41 -5.69
N ILE A 29 12.52 11.58 -6.72
CA ILE A 29 11.75 10.33 -6.83
C ILE A 29 12.05 9.42 -5.63
N ASN A 30 13.32 9.26 -5.24
CA ASN A 30 13.72 8.36 -4.15
C ASN A 30 13.11 8.76 -2.80
N SER A 31 13.20 10.04 -2.43
CA SER A 31 12.60 10.51 -1.17
C SER A 31 11.08 10.31 -1.17
N ARG A 32 10.42 10.65 -2.28
CA ARG A 32 8.95 10.47 -2.40
C ARG A 32 8.56 9.00 -2.41
N MET A 33 9.36 8.13 -3.02
CA MET A 33 9.14 6.68 -3.06
C MET A 33 9.25 6.07 -1.67
N LYS A 34 10.19 6.55 -0.85
CA LYS A 34 10.32 6.13 0.55
C LYS A 34 9.09 6.52 1.37
N ASP A 35 8.64 7.76 1.24
CA ASP A 35 7.47 8.24 1.97
C ASP A 35 6.19 7.54 1.48
N LEU A 36 6.07 7.31 0.17
CA LEU A 36 5.00 6.50 -0.45
C LEU A 36 4.96 5.08 0.14
N ASN A 37 6.11 4.39 0.21
CA ASN A 37 6.19 3.06 0.81
C ASN A 37 5.81 3.06 2.29
N THR A 38 6.13 4.14 3.01
CA THR A 38 5.73 4.33 4.41
C THR A 38 4.22 4.43 4.52
N ASP A 39 3.57 5.29 3.72
CA ASP A 39 2.12 5.44 3.73
C ASP A 39 1.39 4.15 3.33
N ILE A 40 1.88 3.41 2.32
CA ILE A 40 1.30 2.11 1.95
C ILE A 40 1.40 1.13 3.13
N THR A 41 2.56 1.06 3.78
CA THR A 41 2.80 0.14 4.90
C THR A 41 1.94 0.49 6.11
N GLU A 42 1.86 1.77 6.47
CA GLU A 42 1.02 2.24 7.56
C GLU A 42 -0.46 2.03 7.25
N GLY A 43 -0.89 2.34 6.02
CA GLY A 43 -2.26 2.08 5.55
C GLY A 43 -2.64 0.60 5.62
N ASP A 44 -1.73 -0.32 5.25
CA ASP A 44 -1.95 -1.76 5.38
C ASP A 44 -2.10 -2.18 6.86
N ASN A 45 -1.27 -1.62 7.75
CA ASN A 45 -1.34 -1.92 9.18
C ASN A 45 -2.68 -1.46 9.76
N ASP A 46 -3.11 -0.24 9.45
CA ASP A 46 -4.38 0.32 9.94
C ASP A 46 -5.59 -0.39 9.34
N TYR A 47 -5.53 -0.78 8.05
CA TYR A 47 -6.57 -1.59 7.43
C TYR A 47 -6.74 -2.95 8.13
N ASN A 48 -5.63 -3.64 8.41
CA ASN A 48 -5.64 -4.92 9.12
C ASN A 48 -6.10 -4.77 10.58
N ALA A 49 -5.74 -3.67 11.23
CA ALA A 49 -6.23 -3.33 12.56
C ALA A 49 -7.75 -3.08 12.53
N ALA A 50 -8.27 -2.42 11.49
CA ALA A 50 -9.71 -2.25 11.30
C ALA A 50 -10.44 -3.59 11.14
N ILE A 51 -9.92 -4.51 10.32
CA ILE A 51 -10.46 -5.87 10.18
C ILE A 51 -10.49 -6.59 11.53
N SER A 52 -9.40 -6.50 12.30
CA SER A 52 -9.31 -7.15 13.62
C SER A 52 -10.39 -6.64 14.58
N SER A 53 -10.64 -5.32 14.59
CA SER A 53 -11.70 -4.68 15.39
C SER A 53 -13.10 -5.05 14.92
N ILE A 54 -13.35 -5.11 13.60
CA ILE A 54 -14.65 -5.55 13.05
C ILE A 54 -14.94 -7.00 13.47
N ASN A 55 -13.95 -7.88 13.39
CA ASN A 55 -14.09 -9.28 13.77
C ASN A 55 -14.40 -9.46 15.26
N SER A 56 -13.96 -8.54 16.12
CA SER A 56 -14.30 -8.50 17.55
C SER A 56 -15.58 -7.70 17.85
N ARG A 57 -16.27 -7.19 16.81
CA ARG A 57 -17.44 -6.29 16.90
C ARG A 57 -17.16 -4.95 17.57
N ASP A 58 -15.90 -4.55 17.66
CA ASP A 58 -15.49 -3.20 18.03
C ASP A 58 -15.53 -2.28 16.80
N TYR A 59 -16.75 -1.88 16.41
CA TYR A 59 -16.95 -1.05 15.23
C TYR A 59 -16.42 0.39 15.41
N ALA A 60 -16.30 0.88 16.64
CA ALA A 60 -15.75 2.21 16.91
C ALA A 60 -14.25 2.24 16.61
N SER A 61 -13.47 1.31 17.16
CA SER A 61 -12.05 1.18 16.82
C SER A 61 -11.85 0.79 15.35
N GLY A 62 -12.72 -0.06 14.80
CA GLY A 62 -12.72 -0.40 13.38
C GLY A 62 -12.87 0.83 12.49
N ASN A 63 -13.81 1.72 12.84
CA ASN A 63 -14.04 2.97 12.13
C ASN A 63 -12.84 3.93 12.21
N ASN A 64 -12.21 4.07 13.38
CA ASN A 64 -11.04 4.93 13.53
C ASN A 64 -9.88 4.43 12.66
N ASN A 65 -9.54 3.15 12.75
CA ASN A 65 -8.43 2.57 11.99
C ASN A 65 -8.68 2.64 10.48
N ILE A 66 -9.91 2.37 10.00
CA ILE A 66 -10.17 2.44 8.55
C ILE A 66 -10.09 3.87 8.01
N GLN A 67 -10.42 4.88 8.83
CA GLN A 67 -10.26 6.28 8.41
C GLN A 67 -8.78 6.65 8.28
N ILE A 68 -7.94 6.23 9.22
CA ILE A 68 -6.49 6.42 9.12
C ILE A 68 -5.93 5.70 7.89
N ALA A 69 -6.32 4.46 7.64
CA ALA A 69 -5.92 3.73 6.43
C ALA A 69 -6.31 4.47 5.14
N LYS A 70 -7.52 5.04 5.08
CA LYS A 70 -7.98 5.85 3.95
C LYS A 70 -7.12 7.10 3.75
N GLU A 71 -6.79 7.80 4.83
CA GLU A 71 -5.90 8.97 4.77
C GLU A 71 -4.54 8.57 4.20
N LYS A 72 -3.95 7.48 4.70
CA LYS A 72 -2.67 6.95 4.23
C LYS A 72 -2.69 6.56 2.75
N PHE A 73 -3.73 5.88 2.28
CA PHE A 73 -3.82 5.54 0.87
C PHE A 73 -4.10 6.75 -0.04
N ASN A 74 -4.76 7.80 0.45
CA ASN A 74 -4.90 9.06 -0.29
C ASN A 74 -3.57 9.83 -0.35
N ASP A 75 -2.80 9.84 0.74
CA ASP A 75 -1.47 10.43 0.78
C ASP A 75 -0.51 9.69 -0.16
N ALA A 76 -0.60 8.36 -0.22
CA ALA A 76 0.13 7.53 -1.17
C ALA A 76 -0.25 7.86 -2.63
N GLU A 77 -1.54 7.99 -2.96
CA GLU A 77 -2.01 8.38 -4.30
C GLU A 77 -1.49 9.78 -4.71
N THR A 78 -1.45 10.71 -3.75
CA THR A 78 -0.90 12.05 -3.98
C THR A 78 0.59 11.97 -4.29
N LYS A 79 1.37 11.22 -3.51
CA LYS A 79 2.81 11.04 -3.74
C LYS A 79 3.11 10.32 -5.05
N LEU A 80 2.28 9.35 -5.43
CA LEU A 80 2.36 8.71 -6.75
C LEU A 80 2.19 9.74 -7.87
N SER A 81 1.20 10.60 -7.78
CA SER A 81 0.97 11.65 -8.78
C SER A 81 2.18 12.56 -8.95
N GLU A 82 2.85 12.91 -7.84
CA GLU A 82 4.08 13.70 -7.86
C GLU A 82 5.29 12.93 -8.45
N ILE A 83 5.35 11.60 -8.27
CA ILE A 83 6.38 10.75 -8.88
C ILE A 83 6.15 10.61 -10.38
N GLU A 84 4.90 10.52 -10.82
CA GLU A 84 4.52 10.42 -12.23
C GLU A 84 4.95 11.65 -13.05
N GLU A 85 5.04 12.83 -12.44
CA GLU A 85 5.58 14.04 -13.09
C GLU A 85 7.02 13.87 -13.60
N TYR A 86 7.77 12.90 -13.04
CA TYR A 86 9.14 12.60 -13.41
C TYR A 86 9.29 11.22 -14.10
N GLN A 87 8.18 10.51 -14.36
CA GLN A 87 8.22 9.15 -14.91
C GLN A 87 8.79 9.11 -16.33
N ASP A 88 8.59 10.16 -17.12
CA ASP A 88 9.14 10.24 -18.48
C ASP A 88 10.66 10.45 -18.51
N ASP A 89 11.24 10.98 -17.43
CA ASP A 89 12.69 11.13 -17.26
C ASP A 89 13.38 9.80 -16.89
N LEU A 90 12.60 8.75 -16.63
CA LEU A 90 13.12 7.41 -16.34
C LEU A 90 13.48 6.68 -17.64
N ASN A 91 14.77 6.45 -17.82
CA ASN A 91 15.31 5.79 -19.02
C ASN A 91 15.05 4.27 -19.07
N GLU A 92 14.77 3.65 -17.93
CA GLU A 92 14.62 2.19 -17.82
C GLU A 92 13.13 1.83 -17.70
N SER A 93 12.64 0.98 -18.59
CA SER A 93 11.23 0.55 -18.61
C SER A 93 10.79 -0.12 -17.31
N VAL A 94 11.72 -0.80 -16.62
CA VAL A 94 11.49 -1.47 -15.34
C VAL A 94 10.99 -0.49 -14.27
N TYR A 95 11.46 0.75 -14.25
CA TYR A 95 10.98 1.72 -13.27
C TYR A 95 9.57 2.22 -13.59
N LYS A 96 9.22 2.33 -14.87
CA LYS A 96 7.86 2.71 -15.29
C LYS A 96 6.87 1.62 -14.91
N GLU A 97 7.21 0.36 -15.19
CA GLU A 97 6.42 -0.81 -14.79
C GLU A 97 6.24 -0.88 -13.26
N TYR A 98 7.30 -0.61 -12.50
CA TYR A 98 7.22 -0.54 -11.04
C TYR A 98 6.26 0.54 -10.53
N ILE A 99 6.28 1.74 -11.13
CA ILE A 99 5.37 2.84 -10.78
C ILE A 99 3.92 2.47 -11.14
N ASP A 100 3.70 1.90 -12.33
CA ASP A 100 2.38 1.48 -12.80
C ASP A 100 1.76 0.43 -11.87
N LEU A 101 2.55 -0.55 -11.42
CA LEU A 101 2.13 -1.57 -10.46
C LEU A 101 1.74 -0.97 -9.10
N ILE A 102 2.54 -0.03 -8.56
CA ILE A 102 2.19 0.63 -7.29
C ILE A 102 0.93 1.46 -7.44
N LYS A 103 0.77 2.16 -8.57
CA LYS A 103 -0.42 2.98 -8.82
C LYS A 103 -1.69 2.14 -8.82
N GLU A 104 -1.68 1.00 -9.50
CA GLU A 104 -2.83 0.10 -9.50
C GLU A 104 -3.06 -0.52 -8.10
N GLU A 105 -1.99 -0.92 -7.40
CA GLU A 105 -2.05 -1.42 -6.02
C GLU A 105 -2.74 -0.40 -5.09
N VAL A 106 -2.24 0.84 -5.04
CA VAL A 106 -2.78 1.91 -4.17
C VAL A 106 -4.23 2.22 -4.51
N SER A 107 -4.59 2.26 -5.80
CA SER A 107 -5.98 2.46 -6.23
C SER A 107 -6.91 1.38 -5.68
N LEU A 108 -6.46 0.11 -5.70
CA LEU A 108 -7.23 -1.01 -5.17
C LEU A 108 -7.31 -0.98 -3.64
N LYS A 109 -6.22 -0.62 -2.93
CA LYS A 109 -6.21 -0.48 -1.46
C LYS A 109 -7.14 0.64 -0.98
N LYS A 110 -7.19 1.75 -1.69
CA LYS A 110 -8.15 2.85 -1.45
C LYS A 110 -9.59 2.38 -1.62
N LYS A 111 -9.91 1.73 -2.75
CA LYS A 111 -11.25 1.13 -2.99
C LYS A 111 -11.61 0.12 -1.90
N ALA A 112 -10.67 -0.77 -1.53
CA ALA A 112 -10.89 -1.73 -0.47
C ALA A 112 -11.22 -1.06 0.86
N SER A 113 -10.57 0.07 1.15
CA SER A 113 -10.78 0.83 2.39
C SER A 113 -12.11 1.58 2.41
N ASP A 114 -12.55 2.12 1.27
CA ASP A 114 -13.89 2.70 1.13
C ASP A 114 -14.99 1.65 1.35
N GLU A 115 -14.84 0.47 0.75
CA GLU A 115 -15.80 -0.63 0.92
C GLU A 115 -15.82 -1.16 2.35
N LEU A 116 -14.64 -1.31 2.99
CA LEU A 116 -14.57 -1.73 4.38
C LEU A 116 -15.18 -0.70 5.34
N TYR A 117 -15.00 0.59 5.07
CA TYR A 117 -15.66 1.66 5.80
C TYR A 117 -17.18 1.54 5.72
N LEU A 118 -17.74 1.32 4.53
CA LEU A 118 -19.18 1.09 4.36
C LEU A 118 -19.64 -0.16 5.12
N ALA A 119 -18.87 -1.26 5.04
CA ALA A 119 -19.16 -2.48 5.79
C ALA A 119 -19.27 -2.21 7.30
N ILE A 120 -18.33 -1.45 7.87
CA ILE A 120 -18.36 -1.02 9.29
C ILE A 120 -19.64 -0.26 9.61
N GLN A 121 -20.04 0.70 8.76
CA GLN A 121 -21.26 1.49 8.99
C GLN A 121 -22.51 0.59 9.03
N TYR A 122 -22.62 -0.36 8.11
CA TYR A 122 -23.76 -1.28 8.10
C TYR A 122 -23.77 -2.23 9.29
N TYR A 123 -22.61 -2.77 9.68
CA TYR A 123 -22.51 -3.60 10.89
C TYR A 123 -22.87 -2.84 12.16
N ALA A 124 -22.42 -1.60 12.30
CA ALA A 124 -22.76 -0.73 13.43
C ALA A 124 -24.27 -0.43 13.52
N ASN A 125 -24.97 -0.42 12.38
CA ASN A 125 -26.42 -0.22 12.29
C ASN A 125 -27.23 -1.53 12.31
N ASN A 126 -26.63 -2.65 12.71
CA ASN A 126 -27.27 -3.98 12.75
C ASN A 126 -27.80 -4.47 11.39
N ASP A 127 -27.15 -4.07 10.28
CA ASP A 127 -27.41 -4.60 8.93
C ASP A 127 -26.23 -5.49 8.47
N PRO A 128 -26.20 -6.77 8.89
CA PRO A 128 -25.15 -7.68 8.49
C PRO A 128 -25.25 -8.10 7.03
N TYR A 129 -26.41 -7.99 6.37
CA TYR A 129 -26.53 -8.39 4.97
C TYR A 129 -25.77 -7.43 4.07
N SER A 130 -26.05 -6.13 4.20
CA SER A 130 -25.30 -5.10 3.48
C SER A 130 -23.84 -5.07 3.92
N GLY A 131 -23.58 -5.17 5.23
CA GLY A 131 -22.22 -5.23 5.78
C GLY A 131 -21.37 -6.34 5.17
N ASN A 132 -21.92 -7.55 5.05
CA ASN A 132 -21.23 -8.70 4.43
C ASN A 132 -20.97 -8.47 2.93
N SER A 133 -21.90 -7.84 2.21
CA SER A 133 -21.72 -7.52 0.79
C SER A 133 -20.53 -6.58 0.59
N TYR A 134 -20.46 -5.51 1.38
CA TYR A 134 -19.37 -4.54 1.34
C TYR A 134 -18.04 -5.13 1.81
N ALA A 135 -18.04 -5.94 2.87
CA ALA A 135 -16.85 -6.65 3.33
C ALA A 135 -16.30 -7.63 2.28
N LYS A 136 -17.19 -8.29 1.52
CA LYS A 136 -16.79 -9.15 0.40
C LYS A 136 -16.12 -8.32 -0.71
N SER A 137 -16.71 -7.19 -1.10
CA SER A 137 -16.10 -6.28 -2.09
C SER A 137 -14.72 -5.81 -1.62
N ALA A 138 -14.60 -5.37 -0.37
CA ALA A 138 -13.33 -4.95 0.23
C ALA A 138 -12.25 -6.03 0.13
N ASN A 139 -12.60 -7.28 0.49
CA ASN A 139 -11.69 -8.43 0.38
C ASN A 139 -11.28 -8.73 -1.06
N GLU A 140 -12.19 -8.62 -2.03
CA GLU A 140 -11.89 -8.84 -3.45
C GLU A 140 -10.91 -7.79 -3.99
N GLN A 141 -11.08 -6.52 -3.62
CA GLN A 141 -10.14 -5.45 -4.01
C GLN A 141 -8.78 -5.65 -3.34
N MET A 142 -8.76 -5.91 -2.03
CA MET A 142 -7.50 -6.11 -1.29
C MET A 142 -6.73 -7.35 -1.80
N LYS A 143 -7.43 -8.42 -2.16
CA LYS A 143 -6.80 -9.60 -2.78
C LYS A 143 -6.07 -9.25 -4.07
N LYS A 144 -6.68 -8.41 -4.92
CA LYS A 144 -6.03 -7.93 -6.16
C LYS A 144 -4.83 -7.05 -5.84
N ALA A 145 -4.96 -6.14 -4.86
CA ALA A 145 -3.86 -5.29 -4.44
C ALA A 145 -2.65 -6.10 -3.94
N VAL A 146 -2.88 -7.16 -3.15
CA VAL A 146 -1.81 -8.04 -2.66
C VAL A 146 -1.12 -8.81 -3.80
N ILE A 147 -1.85 -9.17 -4.87
CA ILE A 147 -1.25 -9.79 -6.06
C ILE A 147 -0.28 -8.80 -6.73
N LEU A 148 -0.72 -7.56 -6.97
CA LEU A 148 0.14 -6.51 -7.56
C LEU A 148 1.33 -6.17 -6.66
N GLN A 149 1.14 -6.12 -5.35
CA GLN A 149 2.24 -5.96 -4.39
C GLN A 149 3.27 -7.09 -4.53
N GLY A 150 2.81 -8.33 -4.75
CA GLY A 150 3.67 -9.47 -5.03
C GLY A 150 4.44 -9.33 -6.34
N GLU A 151 3.76 -8.97 -7.43
CA GLU A 151 4.37 -8.72 -8.74
C GLU A 151 5.42 -7.60 -8.67
N ARG A 152 5.09 -6.50 -7.99
CA ARG A 152 5.99 -5.38 -7.72
C ARG A 152 7.24 -5.84 -6.96
N ASN A 153 7.07 -6.60 -5.89
CA ASN A 153 8.20 -7.10 -5.10
C ASN A 153 9.09 -8.04 -5.93
N GLN A 154 8.49 -8.91 -6.75
CA GLN A 154 9.22 -9.78 -7.66
C GLN A 154 10.03 -8.99 -8.70
N LEU A 155 9.43 -7.94 -9.30
CA LEU A 155 10.12 -7.06 -10.24
C LEU A 155 11.37 -6.42 -9.62
N VAL A 156 11.27 -6.00 -8.36
CA VAL A 156 12.40 -5.45 -7.59
C VAL A 156 13.46 -6.50 -7.31
N GLU A 157 13.07 -7.72 -6.92
CA GLU A 157 14.01 -8.83 -6.67
C GLU A 157 14.80 -9.21 -7.92
N GLU A 158 14.11 -9.39 -9.05
CA GLU A 158 14.70 -9.74 -10.35
C GLU A 158 15.64 -8.66 -10.89
N ASN A 159 15.39 -7.39 -10.54
CA ASN A 159 16.17 -6.24 -10.98
C ASN A 159 16.92 -5.56 -9.83
N SER A 160 17.24 -6.29 -8.75
CA SER A 160 17.74 -5.69 -7.50
C SER A 160 18.99 -4.81 -7.66
N GLY A 161 19.89 -5.11 -8.60
CA GLY A 161 21.05 -4.26 -8.89
C GLY A 161 20.68 -2.88 -9.44
N LEU A 162 19.61 -2.81 -10.23
CA LEU A 162 19.10 -1.58 -10.82
C LEU A 162 18.45 -0.70 -9.72
N PHE A 163 17.57 -1.28 -8.92
CA PHE A 163 16.90 -0.58 -7.81
C PHE A 163 17.88 -0.12 -6.72
N LYS A 164 18.91 -0.92 -6.39
CA LYS A 164 19.98 -0.51 -5.47
C LYS A 164 20.79 0.66 -6.00
N LYS A 165 21.12 0.64 -7.30
CA LYS A 165 21.86 1.75 -7.94
C LYS A 165 21.05 3.04 -7.92
N ALA A 166 19.73 2.94 -8.08
CA ALA A 166 18.84 4.07 -7.96
C ALA A 166 18.61 4.54 -6.51
N GLY A 167 18.90 3.73 -5.49
CA GLY A 167 18.63 4.09 -4.08
C GLY A 167 17.16 3.95 -3.69
N ILE A 168 16.40 3.15 -4.46
CA ILE A 168 14.99 2.82 -4.17
C ILE A 168 14.89 1.70 -3.12
N ILE A 169 15.88 0.80 -3.09
CA ILE A 169 16.05 -0.28 -2.09
C ILE A 169 17.47 -0.33 -1.53
#